data_AF-A0A6G3XV39-F1
#
_entry.id   AF-A0A6G3XV39-F1
#
_cell.length_a   1.000
_cell.length_b   1.000
_cell.length_c   1.000
_cell.angle_alpha   90.00
_cell.angle_beta   90.00
_cell.angle_gamma   90.00
#
_symmetry.space_group_name_H-M   'P 1'
#
loop_
_entity.id
_entity.type
_entity.pdbx_description
1 polymer ?
#
loop_
_entity_poly.entity_id
_entity_poly.type
_entity_poly.pdbx_seq_one_letter_code
_entity_poly.pdbx_strand_id
1 'polypeptide(L)' 'EGRIVAEKRPYVHSVGHCSRCKTTIEPRLSLQWWVKVAPLAKAAGDAVRDGSVKIHPQEMEKRYFDWVDNLH' A
#
# COMPACT_ATOMS: atom_id res chain seq x y z
N GLU A 1 28.65 -18.37 -33.76
CA GLU A 1 29.06 -17.18 -32.97
C GLU A 1 27.94 -16.16 -33.00
N GLY A 2 27.62 -15.51 -31.87
CA GLY A 2 26.63 -14.44 -31.80
C GLY A 2 25.44 -14.73 -30.88
N ARG A 3 25.63 -14.61 -29.55
CA ARG A 3 24.51 -14.48 -28.62
C ARG A 3 24.12 -13.00 -28.54
N ILE A 4 22.83 -12.69 -28.57
CA ILE A 4 22.35 -11.32 -28.29
C ILE A 4 22.71 -11.02 -26.83
N VAL A 5 23.59 -10.04 -26.62
CA VAL A 5 24.08 -9.63 -25.29
C VAL A 5 23.24 -8.51 -24.67
N ALA A 6 22.43 -7.80 -25.48
CA ALA A 6 21.48 -6.78 -25.01
C ALA A 6 20.43 -6.47 -26.08
N GLU A 7 19.19 -6.25 -25.66
CA GLU A 7 18.08 -5.73 -26.48
C GLU A 7 17.50 -4.51 -25.77
N LYS A 8 17.26 -3.42 -26.51
CA LYS A 8 16.59 -2.22 -25.99
C LYS A 8 15.25 -2.06 -26.71
N ARG A 9 14.17 -2.03 -25.94
CA ARG A 9 12.81 -1.78 -26.44
C ARG A 9 12.03 -0.88 -25.49
N PRO A 10 11.10 -0.06 -25.99
CA PRO A 10 10.19 0.70 -25.14
C PRO A 10 9.39 -0.23 -24.21
N TYR A 11 9.31 0.11 -22.93
CA TYR A 11 8.54 -0.64 -21.94
C TYR A 11 7.73 0.30 -21.06
N VAL A 12 6.41 0.28 -21.25
CA VAL A 12 5.49 1.05 -20.42
C VAL A 12 5.25 0.28 -19.13
N HIS A 13 5.50 0.93 -18.00
CA HIS A 13 5.32 0.35 -16.68
C HIS A 13 4.90 1.42 -15.67
N SER A 14 4.38 0.97 -14.54
CA SER A 14 3.98 1.84 -13.44
C SER A 14 5.20 2.33 -12.67
N VAL A 15 5.31 3.66 -12.50
CA VAL A 15 6.35 4.32 -11.70
C VAL A 15 5.68 5.13 -10.60
N GLY A 16 6.23 5.08 -9.37
CA GLY A 16 5.74 5.84 -8.24
C GLY A 16 6.04 7.34 -8.39
N HIS A 17 5.01 8.18 -8.21
CA HIS A 17 5.14 9.64 -8.28
C HIS A 17 4.53 10.29 -7.04
N CYS A 18 5.10 11.42 -6.62
CA CYS A 18 4.53 12.23 -5.55
C CYS A 18 3.12 12.69 -5.94
N SER A 19 2.12 12.42 -5.11
CA SER A 19 0.73 12.81 -5.39
C SER A 19 0.55 14.33 -5.55
N ARG A 20 1.41 15.13 -4.92
CA ARG A 20 1.37 16.60 -4.93
C ARG A 20 2.14 17.21 -6.10
N CYS A 21 3.45 17.01 -6.18
CA CYS A 21 4.30 17.65 -7.21
C CYS A 21 4.51 16.81 -8.48
N LYS A 22 4.02 15.57 -8.51
CA LYS A 22 4.12 14.63 -9.66
C LYS A 22 5.55 14.22 -10.03
N THR A 23 6.56 14.64 -9.29
CA THR A 23 7.94 14.14 -9.46
C THR A 23 8.02 12.65 -9.14
N THR A 24 8.85 11.92 -9.89
CA THR A 24 9.20 10.51 -9.64
C THR A 24 9.79 10.33 -8.23
N ILE A 25 9.33 9.31 -7.51
CA ILE A 25 9.84 8.97 -6.18
C ILE A 25 11.07 8.08 -6.32
N GLU A 26 12.12 8.39 -5.56
CA GLU A 26 13.33 7.57 -5.45
C GLU A 26 13.46 7.01 -4.02
N PRO A 27 13.34 5.69 -3.81
CA PRO A 27 13.50 5.08 -2.49
C PRO A 27 14.92 5.26 -1.97
N ARG A 28 15.06 5.80 -0.76
CA ARG A 28 16.35 5.99 -0.07
C ARG A 28 16.21 5.63 1.40
N LEU A 29 17.22 4.97 1.95
CA LEU A 29 17.27 4.71 3.38
C LEU A 29 17.55 6.01 4.14
N SER A 30 16.76 6.23 5.20
CA SER A 30 16.88 7.38 6.09
C SER A 30 16.31 7.01 7.46
N LEU A 31 16.79 7.67 8.51
CA LEU A 31 16.22 7.50 9.85
C LEU A 31 14.85 8.19 9.89
N GLN A 32 13.84 7.42 10.26
CA GLN A 32 12.46 7.88 10.34
C GLN A 32 11.80 7.34 11.61
N TRP A 33 10.73 8.02 12.02
CA TRP A 33 9.89 7.56 13.11
C TRP A 33 8.82 6.62 12.57
N TRP A 34 8.67 5.47 13.21
CA TRP A 34 7.71 4.44 12.83
C TRP A 34 6.75 4.16 13.98
N VAL A 35 5.49 3.85 13.65
CA VAL A 35 4.48 3.41 14.61
C VAL A 35 4.27 1.91 14.43
N LYS A 36 4.26 1.15 15.53
CA LYS A 36 3.89 -0.28 15.49
C LYS A 36 2.38 -0.39 15.26
N VAL A 37 1.97 -0.48 14.00
CA VAL A 37 0.55 -0.43 13.61
C VAL A 37 -0.24 -1.71 13.90
N ALA A 38 0.42 -2.87 13.99
CA ALA A 38 -0.25 -4.16 14.21
C ALA A 38 -1.29 -4.17 15.37
N PRO A 39 -0.99 -3.70 16.60
CA PRO A 39 -2.00 -3.64 17.66
C PRO A 39 -3.15 -2.67 17.36
N LEU A 40 -2.88 -1.57 16.65
CA LEU A 40 -3.89 -0.58 16.29
C LEU A 40 -4.83 -1.12 15.20
N ALA A 41 -4.27 -1.78 14.18
CA ALA A 41 -5.00 -2.43 13.11
C ALA A 41 -5.95 -3.51 13.67
N LYS A 42 -5.46 -4.33 14.62
CA LYS A 42 -6.30 -5.31 15.31
C LYS A 42 -7.47 -4.66 16.05
N ALA A 43 -7.20 -3.65 16.88
CA ALA A 43 -8.24 -2.97 17.65
C ALA A 43 -9.30 -2.32 16.74
N ALA A 44 -8.87 -1.68 15.65
CA ALA A 44 -9.77 -1.05 14.69
C ALA A 44 -10.62 -2.10 13.93
N GLY A 45 -9.99 -3.19 13.50
CA GLY A 45 -10.70 -4.30 12.83
C GLY A 45 -11.72 -4.97 13.75
N ASP A 46 -11.35 -5.23 15.01
CA ASP A 46 -12.24 -5.85 15.99
C ASP A 46 -13.48 -4.98 16.26
N ALA A 47 -13.33 -3.65 16.37
CA ALA A 47 -14.44 -2.73 16.56
C ALA A 47 -15.45 -2.73 15.39
N VAL A 48 -15.01 -3.05 14.16
CA VAL A 48 -15.93 -3.23 13.02
C VAL A 48 -16.56 -4.62 13.06
N ARG A 49 -15.79 -5.66 13.40
CA ARG A 49 -16.27 -7.05 13.48
C ARG A 49 -17.31 -7.25 14.59
N ASP A 50 -17.14 -6.59 15.73
CA ASP A 50 -18.08 -6.67 16.85
C ASP A 50 -19.29 -5.72 16.71
N GLY A 51 -19.29 -4.88 15.67
CA GLY A 51 -20.38 -3.96 15.35
C GLY A 51 -20.41 -2.68 16.19
N SER A 52 -19.40 -2.43 17.03
CA SER A 52 -19.21 -1.15 17.73
C SER A 52 -19.03 0.01 16.76
N VAL A 53 -18.44 -0.26 15.60
CA VAL A 53 -18.34 0.64 14.45
C VAL A 53 -19.02 -0.01 13.26
N LYS A 54 -19.90 0.75 12.59
CA LYS A 54 -20.60 0.30 11.38
C LYS A 54 -20.13 1.09 10.18
N ILE A 55 -19.77 0.38 9.11
CA ILE A 55 -19.38 1.00 7.84
C ILE A 55 -20.60 1.03 6.92
N HIS A 56 -20.86 2.20 6.31
CA HIS A 56 -21.96 2.39 5.38
C HIS A 56 -21.45 2.83 3.99
N PRO A 57 -21.85 2.14 2.89
CA PRO A 57 -22.67 0.92 2.87
C PRO A 57 -21.90 -0.32 3.35
N GLN A 58 -22.60 -1.36 3.81
CA GLN A 58 -22.01 -2.55 4.44
C GLN A 58 -21.02 -3.29 3.51
N GLU A 59 -21.25 -3.27 2.20
CA GLU A 59 -20.35 -3.85 1.20
C GLU A 59 -18.92 -3.27 1.23
N MET A 60 -18.74 -2.06 1.79
CA MET A 60 -17.42 -1.44 1.95
C MET A 60 -16.58 -2.07 3.06
N GLU A 61 -17.18 -2.86 3.96
CA GLU A 61 -16.45 -3.58 5.00
C GLU A 61 -15.39 -4.50 4.41
N LYS A 62 -15.69 -5.16 3.28
CA LYS A 62 -14.69 -5.99 2.59
C LYS A 62 -13.44 -5.21 2.23
N ARG A 63 -13.60 -4.02 1.63
CA ARG A 63 -12.48 -3.16 1.26
C ARG A 63 -11.71 -2.66 2.49
N TYR A 64 -12.42 -2.39 3.58
CA TYR A 64 -11.82 -2.01 4.83
C TYR A 64 -10.98 -3.14 5.43
N PHE A 65 -11.50 -4.37 5.48
CA PHE A 65 -10.77 -5.53 5.99
C PHE A 65 -9.57 -5.90 5.12
N ASP A 66 -9.72 -5.84 3.79
CA ASP A 66 -8.61 -6.04 2.84
C ASP A 66 -7.44 -5.06 3.13
N TRP A 67 -7.74 -3.85 3.63
CA TRP A 67 -6.73 -2.85 3.99
C TRP A 67 -6.20 -3.02 5.43
N VAL A 68 -7.08 -3.05 6.44
CA VAL A 68 -6.68 -3.02 7.86
C VAL A 68 -5.94 -4.29 8.25
N ASP A 69 -6.29 -5.45 7.68
CA ASP A 69 -5.65 -6.73 8.00
C ASP A 69 -4.25 -6.86 7.37
N ASN A 70 -3.89 -5.99 6.42
CA ASN A 70 -2.61 -6.00 5.71
C ASN A 70 -1.76 -4.74 5.98
N LEU A 71 -2.09 -3.98 7.02
CA LEU A 71 -1.40 -2.74 7.37
C LEU A 71 -0.01 -3.05 7.96
N HIS A 72 1.03 -2.44 7.36
CA HIS A 72 2.44 -2.58 7.73
C HIS A 72 3.08 -1.24 8.04
#